data_AF-A0A8H3LWE2-F1
#
_entry.id   AF-A0A8H3LWE2-F1
#
_cell.length_a   1.000
_cell.length_b   1.000
_cell.length_c   1.000
_cell.angle_alpha   90.00
_cell.angle_beta   90.00
_cell.angle_gamma   90.00
#
_symmetry.space_group_name_H-M   'P 1'
#
loop_
_entity.id
_entity.type
_entity.pdbx_description
1 polymer ?
#
loop_
_entity_poly.entity_id
_entity_poly.type
_entity_poly.pdbx_seq_one_letter_code
_entity_poly.pdbx_strand_id
1 'polypeptide(L)'
;MQQQITRNNIVDVFRQSQAREVKNRFGNLAVYQEKFTGKLKTKEDALLLLDDLILRKIVEEDIILNRSSTGQTCTCSVFIFGLAEDALTKANIENWNYLIKTR
;
A
#
# COMPACT_ATOMS: atom_id res chain seq x y z
N MET A 1 -22.32 -1.55 -4.03
CA MET A 1 -21.23 -2.20 -3.27
C MET A 1 -19.94 -1.46 -3.58
N GLN A 2 -19.39 -0.71 -2.62
CA GLN A 2 -18.05 -0.14 -2.76
C GLN A 2 -17.06 -1.32 -2.78
N GLN A 3 -16.30 -1.48 -3.87
CA GLN A 3 -15.28 -2.52 -3.94
C GLN A 3 -14.19 -2.20 -2.91
N GLN A 4 -14.05 -3.05 -1.90
CA GLN A 4 -13.03 -2.93 -0.86
C GLN A 4 -11.64 -2.84 -1.50
N ILE A 5 -10.86 -1.82 -1.12
CA ILE A 5 -9.47 -1.67 -1.51
C ILE A 5 -8.66 -2.62 -0.63
N THR A 6 -7.92 -3.53 -1.26
CA THR A 6 -7.05 -4.46 -0.53
C THR A 6 -5.61 -3.96 -0.53
N ARG A 7 -4.81 -4.45 0.40
CA ARG A 7 -3.37 -4.20 0.45
C ARG A 7 -2.65 -4.52 -0.86
N ASN A 8 -3.03 -5.61 -1.54
CA ASN A 8 -2.48 -5.95 -2.86
C ASN A 8 -2.81 -4.87 -3.90
N ASN A 9 -4.01 -4.29 -3.87
CA ASN A 9 -4.36 -3.21 -4.79
C ASN A 9 -3.45 -1.99 -4.61
N ILE A 10 -3.15 -1.64 -3.36
CA ILE A 10 -2.22 -0.54 -3.05
C ILE A 10 -0.83 -0.87 -3.58
N VAL A 11 -0.31 -2.06 -3.30
CA VAL A 11 0.98 -2.52 -3.82
C VAL A 11 1.03 -2.46 -5.35
N ASP A 12 -0.02 -2.92 -6.03
CA ASP A 12 -0.14 -2.90 -7.49
C ASP A 12 -0.12 -1.48 -8.06
N VAL A 13 -0.76 -0.52 -7.38
CA VAL A 13 -0.73 0.91 -7.75
C VAL A 13 0.65 1.52 -7.49
N PHE A 14 1.26 1.25 -6.33
CA PHE A 14 2.59 1.74 -5.95
C PHE A 14 3.67 1.34 -6.96
N ARG A 15 3.60 0.11 -7.47
CA ARG A 15 4.53 -0.40 -8.49
C ARG A 15 4.11 -0.06 -9.93
N GLN A 16 3.04 0.71 -10.12
CA GLN A 16 2.44 1.01 -11.43
C GLN A 16 2.22 -0.24 -12.28
N SER A 17 1.60 -1.27 -11.69
CA SER A 17 1.30 -2.53 -12.37
C SER A 17 0.51 -2.26 -13.65
N GLN A 18 0.98 -2.81 -14.76
CA GLN A 18 0.36 -2.64 -16.07
C GLN A 18 -0.72 -3.69 -16.36
N ALA A 19 -1.00 -4.57 -15.40
CA ALA A 19 -1.98 -5.64 -15.55
C ALA A 19 -3.38 -5.08 -15.82
N ARG A 20 -4.14 -5.76 -16.69
CA ARG A 20 -5.38 -5.26 -17.26
C ARG A 20 -6.42 -4.97 -16.17
N GLU A 21 -6.53 -5.87 -15.20
CA GLU A 21 -7.43 -5.76 -14.05
C GLU A 21 -7.11 -4.56 -13.16
N VAL A 22 -5.82 -4.24 -12.98
CA VAL A 22 -5.37 -3.07 -12.21
C VAL A 22 -5.70 -1.78 -12.96
N LYS A 23 -5.38 -1.71 -14.26
CA LYS A 23 -5.69 -0.55 -15.09
C LYS A 23 -7.19 -0.29 -15.23
N ASN A 24 -7.99 -1.34 -15.38
CA ASN A 24 -9.44 -1.21 -15.46
C ASN A 24 -10.03 -0.58 -14.18
N ARG A 25 -9.41 -0.84 -13.02
CA ARG A 25 -9.90 -0.36 -11.72
C ARG A 25 -9.28 0.96 -11.28
N PHE A 26 -8.01 1.22 -11.61
CA PHE A 26 -7.21 2.33 -11.08
C PHE A 26 -6.53 3.19 -12.15
N GLY A 27 -6.75 2.91 -13.43
CA GLY A 27 -6.03 3.57 -14.53
C GLY A 27 -6.33 5.07 -14.68
N ASN A 28 -7.36 5.59 -13.99
CA ASN A 28 -7.65 7.01 -13.92
C ASN A 28 -6.79 7.77 -12.90
N LEU A 29 -6.02 7.08 -12.04
CA LEU A 29 -5.12 7.73 -11.08
C LEU A 29 -3.95 8.43 -11.80
N ALA A 30 -3.53 9.59 -11.29
CA ALA A 30 -2.44 10.38 -11.85
C ALA A 30 -1.13 9.59 -12.03
N VAL A 31 -0.85 8.66 -11.12
CA VAL A 31 0.32 7.76 -11.18
C VAL A 31 0.39 6.90 -12.46
N TYR A 32 -0.74 6.69 -13.13
CA TYR A 32 -0.82 5.98 -14.42
C TYR A 32 -0.91 6.91 -15.65
N GLN A 33 -1.20 8.20 -15.43
CA GLN A 33 -1.27 9.22 -16.47
C GLN A 33 0.10 9.89 -16.70
N GLU A 34 0.87 10.05 -15.62
CA GLU A 34 2.19 10.64 -15.65
C GLU A 34 3.28 9.60 -15.97
N LYS A 35 4.29 10.01 -16.74
CA LYS A 35 5.48 9.18 -16.99
C LYS A 35 6.42 9.24 -15.79
N PHE A 36 6.03 8.65 -14.67
CA PHE A 36 6.94 8.46 -13.54
C PHE A 36 8.05 7.48 -13.96
N THR A 37 9.28 7.97 -14.09
CA THR A 37 10.48 7.15 -14.32
C THR A 37 10.97 6.49 -13.03
N GLY A 38 10.06 5.86 -12.28
CA GLY A 38 10.40 5.13 -11.08
C GLY A 38 11.12 3.83 -11.41
N LYS A 39 12.14 3.45 -10.62
CA LYS A 39 12.71 2.10 -10.70
C LYS A 39 11.59 1.08 -10.46
N LEU A 40 11.45 0.11 -11.37
CA LEU A 40 10.58 -1.05 -11.20
C LEU A 40 10.98 -1.76 -9.90
N LYS A 41 10.11 -1.67 -8.89
CA LYS A 41 10.24 -2.44 -7.66
C LYS A 41 9.56 -3.79 -7.84
N THR A 42 10.12 -4.83 -7.24
CA THR A 42 9.44 -6.12 -7.15
C THR A 42 8.19 -6.00 -6.29
N LYS A 43 7.29 -6.99 -6.35
CA LYS A 43 6.09 -6.98 -5.50
C LYS A 43 6.47 -7.05 -4.02
N GLU A 44 7.50 -7.83 -3.73
CA GLU A 44 8.08 -8.06 -2.41
C GLU A 44 8.68 -6.77 -1.85
N ASP A 45 9.47 -6.03 -2.65
CA ASP A 45 10.03 -4.74 -2.23
C ASP A 45 8.93 -3.71 -1.94
N ALA A 46 7.89 -3.67 -2.77
CA ALA A 46 6.76 -2.76 -2.57
C ALA A 46 5.95 -3.11 -1.32
N LEU A 47 5.80 -4.39 -0.99
CA LEU A 47 5.19 -4.84 0.27
C LEU A 47 6.02 -4.41 1.48
N LEU A 48 7.34 -4.62 1.44
CA LEU A 48 8.25 -4.23 2.52
C LEU A 48 8.25 -2.72 2.77
N LEU A 49 8.23 -1.92 1.70
CA LEU A 49 8.13 -0.46 1.81
C LEU A 49 6.80 -0.03 2.40
N LEU A 50 5.70 -0.68 2.03
CA LEU A 50 4.39 -0.38 2.60
C LEU A 50 4.35 -0.68 4.10
N ASP A 51 4.92 -1.81 4.54
CA ASP A 51 5.07 -2.12 5.98
C ASP A 51 5.91 -1.08 6.72
N ASP A 52 7.03 -0.65 6.14
CA ASP A 52 7.89 0.39 6.73
C ASP A 52 7.11 1.72 6.91
N LEU A 53 6.31 2.12 5.91
CA LEU A 53 5.46 3.32 6.01
C LEU A 53 4.38 3.20 7.11
N ILE A 54 3.80 2.01 7.28
CA ILE A 54 2.83 1.74 8.34
C ILE A 54 3.51 1.80 9.71
N LEU A 55 4.65 1.13 9.89
CA LEU A 55 5.40 1.13 11.15
C LEU A 55 5.84 2.55 11.56
N ARG A 56 6.15 3.40 10.58
CA ARG A 56 6.47 4.82 10.78
C ARG A 56 5.27 5.72 11.03
N LYS A 57 4.04 5.17 11.04
CA LYS A 57 2.79 5.91 11.20
C LYS A 57 2.62 7.01 10.13
N ILE A 58 3.04 6.69 8.91
CA ILE A 58 2.87 7.52 7.70
C ILE A 58 1.61 7.07 6.96
N VAL A 59 1.39 5.76 6.92
CA VAL A 59 0.20 5.12 6.37
C VAL A 59 -0.60 4.54 7.52
N GLU A 60 -1.91 4.79 7.54
CA GLU A 60 -2.82 4.23 8.52
C GLU A 60 -3.38 2.90 8.02
N GLU A 61 -3.21 1.87 8.85
CA GLU A 61 -3.90 0.61 8.69
C GLU A 61 -4.83 0.35 9.88
N ASP A 62 -5.88 -0.41 9.64
CA ASP A 62 -6.77 -0.90 10.67
C ASP A 62 -6.94 -2.40 10.53
N ILE A 63 -6.95 -3.06 11.68
CA ILE A 63 -6.95 -4.51 11.78
C ILE A 63 -8.23 -4.89 12.50
N ILE A 64 -9.22 -5.33 11.72
CA ILE A 64 -10.47 -5.83 12.26
C ILE A 64 -10.34 -7.33 12.50
N LEU A 65 -10.32 -7.70 13.78
CA LEU A 65 -10.40 -9.08 14.23
C LEU A 65 -11.87 -9.44 14.49
N ASN A 66 -12.44 -10.26 13.61
CA ASN A 66 -13.77 -10.80 13.81
C ASN A 66 -13.67 -12.21 14.39
N ARG A 67 -14.38 -12.46 15.49
CA ARG A 67 -14.52 -13.80 16.06
C ARG A 67 -15.75 -14.46 15.43
N SER A 68 -15.61 -15.71 14.99
CA SER A 68 -16.77 -16.46 14.52
C SER A 68 -17.75 -16.72 15.68
N SER A 69 -19.04 -16.83 15.35
CA SER A 69 -20.11 -17.03 16.32
C SER A 69 -19.96 -18.32 17.14
N THR A 70 -19.25 -19.33 16.61
CA THR A 70 -18.93 -20.57 17.31
C THR A 70 -17.62 -20.51 18.11
N GLY A 71 -16.89 -19.39 18.04
CA GLY A 71 -15.67 -19.13 18.82
C GLY A 71 -14.43 -19.92 18.40
N GLN A 72 -14.55 -20.82 17.42
CA GLN A 72 -13.48 -21.72 16.97
C GLN A 72 -12.53 -21.10 15.95
N THR A 73 -12.93 -20.00 15.30
CA THR A 73 -12.13 -19.35 14.26
C THR A 73 -12.16 -17.82 14.42
N CYS A 74 -11.00 -17.19 14.23
CA CYS A 74 -10.89 -15.74 14.14
C CYS A 74 -10.52 -15.37 12.71
N THR A 75 -11.21 -14.40 12.12
CA THR A 75 -10.82 -13.82 10.83
C THR A 75 -10.16 -12.47 11.08
N CYS A 76 -8.97 -12.30 10.52
CA CYS A 76 -8.23 -11.05 10.55
C CYS A 76 -8.39 -10.36 9.19
N SER A 77 -8.90 -9.13 9.20
CA SER A 77 -9.03 -8.30 8.01
C SER A 77 -8.19 -7.04 8.19
N VAL A 78 -7.20 -6.86 7.32
CA VAL A 78 -6.34 -5.67 7.32
C VAL A 78 -6.84 -4.70 6.25
N PHE A 79 -7.15 -3.49 6.67
CA PHE A 79 -7.59 -2.37 5.83
C PHE A 79 -6.52 -1.29 5.86
N ILE A 80 -6.27 -0.65 4.72
CA ILE A 80 -5.38 0.50 4.66
C ILE A 80 -6.25 1.71 4.33
N PHE A 81 -6.28 2.68 5.23
CA PHE A 81 -7.15 3.85 5.15
C PHE A 81 -6.54 4.96 4.27
N GLY A 82 -5.22 5.11 4.29
CA GLY A 82 -4.53 6.15 3.52
C GLY A 82 -3.32 6.70 4.26
N LEU A 83 -3.00 7.96 3.99
CA LEU A 83 -1.93 8.68 4.67
C LEU A 83 -2.42 9.23 6.01
N ALA A 84 -1.56 9.19 7.03
CA ALA A 84 -1.79 9.88 8.29
C ALA A 84 -1.84 11.41 8.08
N GLU A 85 -2.55 12.12 8.96
CA GLU A 85 -2.79 13.57 8.86
C GLU A 85 -1.48 14.39 8.77
N ASP A 86 -0.40 13.92 9.39
CA ASP A 86 0.93 14.55 9.43
C ASP A 86 1.99 13.81 8.61
N ALA A 87 1.58 12.90 7.72
CA ALA A 87 2.46 12.03 6.94
C ALA A 87 3.57 12.79 6.19
N LEU A 88 3.21 13.90 5.55
CA LEU A 88 4.17 14.70 4.76
C LEU A 88 5.23 15.37 5.66
N THR A 89 4.82 15.85 6.82
CA THR A 89 5.73 16.48 7.80
C THR A 89 6.71 15.44 8.36
N LYS A 90 6.22 14.26 8.74
CA LYS A 90 7.06 13.14 9.20
C LYS A 90 8.06 12.68 8.13
N ALA A 91 7.60 12.51 6.89
CA ALA A 91 8.46 12.10 5.78
C ALA A 91 9.56 13.14 5.47
N ASN A 92 9.29 14.44 5.67
CA ASN A 92 10.28 15.49 5.44
C ASN A 92 11.28 15.66 6.59
N ILE A 93 10.88 15.35 7.83
CA ILE A 93 11.77 15.39 9.01
C ILE A 93 12.78 14.24 8.95
N GLU A 94 12.34 13.07 8.51
CA GLU A 94 13.18 11.89 8.44
C GLU A 94 13.84 11.77 7.05
N ASN A 95 15.16 11.94 6.98
CA ASN A 95 15.88 11.86 5.71
C ASN A 95 16.08 10.38 5.31
N TRP A 96 15.26 9.86 4.39
CA TRP A 96 15.21 8.44 4.06
C TRP A 96 16.07 8.05 2.86
N ASN A 97 17.21 7.42 3.12
CA ASN A 97 18.06 6.82 2.10
C ASN A 97 17.78 5.31 2.00
N TYR A 98 16.93 4.89 1.06
CA TYR A 98 16.71 3.48 0.77
C TYR A 98 17.82 2.95 -0.15
N LEU A 99 18.76 2.18 0.41
CA LEU A 99 19.74 1.41 -0.35
C LEU A 99 19.06 0.19 -0.98
N ILE A 100 18.41 0.39 -2.13
CA ILE A 100 17.91 -0.72 -2.93
C ILE A 100 19.10 -1.33 -3.65
N LYS A 101 19.56 -2.50 -3.19
CA LYS A 101 20.54 -3.32 -3.92
C LYS A 101 19.91 -3.74 -5.24
N THR A 102 20.23 -3.04 -6.32
CA THR A 102 20.01 -3.53 -7.67
C THR A 102 21.03 -4.64 -7.93
N ARG A 103 20.55 -5.88 -8.10
CA ARG A 103 21.34 -6.96 -8.71
C ARG A 103 21.39 -6.78 -10.22
#